data_AF-A0A166ZKX5-F1
#
_entry.id   AF-A0A166ZKX5-F1
#
_cell.length_a   1.000
_cell.length_b   1.000
_cell.length_c   1.000
_cell.angle_alpha   90.00
_cell.angle_beta   90.00
_cell.angle_gamma   90.00
#
_symmetry.space_group_name_H-M   'P 1'
#
loop_
_entity.id
_entity.type
_entity.pdbx_description
1 polymer ?
#
loop_
_entity_poly.entity_id
_entity_poly.type
_entity_poly.pdbx_seq_one_letter_code
_entity_poly.pdbx_strand_id
1 'polypeptide(L)'
;MAFLILPSRGLRLAAALLVAACFFAGNTLAAPEEKPDYTCSKTKACKIGCCGKLDASGVGVCGLGPDYCGTDCYSQCNQKSECDPGWGMEWSSASKCSDFVALHQTFVKEISCLIQNALVQAPTNERLDTMKDGTIKDHVAVSKLMPLAYLEECSPKTDLYSTDMEPEDIPLGWYTHINFAFALINPVTFRMAEMDEGTASRYKRVSALKKKSPGLEVWIVIGGWAMNDPGLYRTTFSDLAKSTANQDKFFDSLLTFLAANDYDGVDIDWEYPVAEDRGGVPEDFDNYVIVSSNEADVSLSFQPASYWYLRGFNIQRLEPLVDWFNIMTYDIHGVWDSTVKSIGSYAYAHTNLTEIEMGLNLLWRNNINPERVVLGLGFYGRSFTMKDPSCMKAGCPFTSGANGGDCTGTPGVLSAGEINAIIEKGATVTFDPVAAVKVVTWDSNQWVSWDGAETLKLKIEYANKRCLGGTMVWAIDLDDGTLIEELGGNLNRTIEMTFNLNPAAVPDWNWPEGLDKDEL
;
A
#
# COMPACT_ATOMS: atom_id res chain seq x y z
N MET A 1 -5.31 51.77 43.71
CA MET A 1 -6.20 52.74 43.03
C MET A 1 -5.95 52.60 41.53
N ALA A 2 -6.86 52.29 40.62
CA ALA A 2 -8.27 51.91 40.67
C ALA A 2 -8.54 51.04 39.42
N PHE A 3 -9.47 50.09 39.54
CA PHE A 3 -10.07 49.32 38.45
C PHE A 3 -10.74 50.22 37.40
N LEU A 4 -10.84 49.73 36.15
CA LEU A 4 -12.05 49.93 35.33
C LEU A 4 -12.21 48.82 34.27
N ILE A 5 -13.44 48.34 34.18
CA ILE A 5 -13.96 47.16 33.48
C ILE A 5 -14.94 47.65 32.39
N LEU A 6 -14.77 47.17 31.13
CA LEU A 6 -15.72 46.92 30.00
C LEU A 6 -16.58 48.09 29.43
N PRO A 7 -17.29 48.00 28.25
CA PRO A 7 -17.53 46.86 27.32
C PRO A 7 -17.52 47.13 25.77
N SER A 8 -17.50 46.02 25.01
CA SER A 8 -18.28 45.70 23.77
C SER A 8 -18.04 46.37 22.39
N ARG A 9 -17.98 45.46 21.39
CA ARG A 9 -18.51 45.55 20.00
C ARG A 9 -17.91 46.60 19.05
N GLY A 10 -17.05 46.13 18.14
CA GLY A 10 -16.67 46.94 16.97
C GLY A 10 -15.63 46.36 16.00
N LEU A 11 -15.33 45.05 16.01
CA LEU A 11 -14.33 44.46 15.11
C LEU A 11 -14.86 43.19 14.40
N ARG A 12 -15.96 43.34 13.68
CA ARG A 12 -16.40 42.40 12.64
C ARG A 12 -17.05 43.20 11.52
N LEU A 13 -16.26 44.01 10.81
CA LEU A 13 -16.66 44.58 9.51
C LEU A 13 -15.49 45.13 8.65
N ALA A 14 -14.23 45.00 9.07
CA ALA A 14 -13.08 45.57 8.35
C ALA A 14 -12.19 44.55 7.62
N ALA A 15 -12.45 43.24 7.74
CA ALA A 15 -11.69 42.19 7.04
C ALA A 15 -12.37 41.68 5.75
N ALA A 16 -13.59 42.13 5.44
CA ALA A 16 -14.37 41.65 4.30
C ALA A 16 -14.22 42.49 3.02
N LEU A 17 -13.40 43.55 3.03
CA LEU A 17 -13.26 44.48 1.90
C LEU A 17 -11.88 44.52 1.22
N LEU A 18 -10.92 43.70 1.66
CA LEU A 18 -9.60 43.59 0.99
C LEU A 18 -9.42 42.31 0.15
N VAL A 19 -10.39 41.40 0.14
CA VAL A 19 -10.34 40.15 -0.66
C VAL A 19 -10.94 40.34 -2.07
N ALA A 20 -11.58 41.47 -2.35
CA ALA A 20 -12.31 41.70 -3.62
C ALA A 20 -11.49 42.39 -4.73
N ALA A 21 -10.21 42.73 -4.51
CA ALA A 21 -9.45 43.58 -5.45
C ALA A 21 -8.33 42.88 -6.24
N CYS A 22 -8.10 41.58 -6.07
CA CYS A 22 -7.12 40.83 -6.87
C CYS A 22 -7.75 39.91 -7.94
N PHE A 23 -9.06 40.01 -8.18
CA PHE A 23 -9.78 39.15 -9.13
C PHE A 23 -9.76 39.62 -10.60
N PHE A 24 -8.99 40.66 -10.95
CA PHE A 24 -8.96 41.19 -12.32
C PHE A 24 -7.57 41.66 -12.76
N ALA A 25 -6.63 40.73 -12.95
CA ALA A 25 -5.50 40.89 -13.88
C ALA A 25 -4.70 39.57 -13.97
N GLY A 26 -4.97 38.77 -14.99
CA GLY A 26 -4.20 37.54 -15.23
C GLY A 26 -4.86 36.50 -16.13
N ASN A 27 -5.67 36.90 -17.11
CA ASN A 27 -6.14 35.99 -18.15
C ASN A 27 -5.05 35.85 -19.23
N THR A 28 -4.09 34.96 -19.01
CA THR A 28 -3.45 34.23 -20.09
C THR A 28 -3.98 32.81 -20.03
N LEU A 29 -4.89 32.50 -20.96
CA LEU A 29 -5.49 31.18 -21.15
C LEU A 29 -4.38 30.15 -21.41
N ALA A 30 -4.03 29.37 -20.39
CA ALA A 30 -3.45 28.06 -20.60
C ALA A 30 -4.55 27.18 -21.23
N ALA A 31 -4.24 26.53 -22.35
CA ALA A 31 -5.15 25.60 -22.99
C ALA A 31 -5.49 24.46 -22.02
N PRO A 32 -6.74 23.97 -21.98
CA PRO A 32 -7.10 22.84 -21.13
C PRO A 32 -6.34 21.60 -21.62
N GLU A 33 -5.69 20.90 -20.70
CA GLU A 33 -5.07 19.61 -20.94
C GLU A 33 -6.17 18.59 -21.29
N GLU A 34 -6.16 18.09 -22.53
CA GLU A 34 -7.16 17.14 -23.03
C GLU A 34 -6.93 15.73 -22.43
N LYS A 35 -7.93 15.24 -21.72
CA LYS A 35 -8.06 13.85 -21.25
C LYS A 35 -7.90 12.85 -22.41
N PRO A 36 -7.40 11.62 -22.17
CA PRO A 36 -7.41 10.58 -23.20
C PRO A 36 -8.85 10.12 -23.47
N ASP A 37 -9.32 10.46 -24.67
CA ASP A 37 -10.62 10.08 -25.19
C ASP A 37 -10.48 8.78 -26.00
N TYR A 38 -10.94 7.67 -25.43
CA TYR A 38 -10.85 6.34 -26.03
C TYR A 38 -12.11 5.96 -26.83
N THR A 39 -13.04 6.90 -27.02
CA THR A 39 -14.30 6.66 -27.73
C THR A 39 -14.30 7.31 -29.10
N CYS A 40 -14.91 6.64 -30.07
CA CYS A 40 -15.08 7.15 -31.42
C CYS A 40 -16.54 7.02 -31.87
N SER A 41 -16.87 7.68 -32.98
CA SER A 41 -18.18 7.58 -33.62
C SER A 41 -18.04 7.88 -35.10
N LYS A 42 -19.16 7.88 -35.83
CA LYS A 42 -19.13 8.21 -37.26
C LYS A 42 -18.53 9.57 -37.59
N THR A 43 -18.59 10.50 -36.65
CA THR A 43 -18.14 11.89 -36.82
C THR A 43 -16.98 12.25 -35.90
N LYS A 44 -16.50 11.31 -35.08
CA LYS A 44 -15.45 11.53 -34.09
C LYS A 44 -14.38 10.46 -34.26
N ALA A 45 -13.25 10.87 -34.82
CA ALA A 45 -12.09 10.03 -35.04
C ALA A 45 -11.33 9.77 -33.73
N CYS A 46 -10.54 8.70 -33.72
CA CYS A 46 -9.63 8.37 -32.64
C CYS A 46 -8.39 9.29 -32.67
N LYS A 47 -7.94 9.69 -31.47
CA LYS A 47 -6.67 10.42 -31.33
C LYS A 47 -5.48 9.50 -31.64
N ILE A 48 -5.56 8.25 -31.20
CA ILE A 48 -4.63 7.17 -31.50
C ILE A 48 -5.46 5.91 -31.81
N GLY A 49 -5.09 5.18 -32.86
CA GLY A 49 -5.75 3.94 -33.26
C GLY A 49 -6.87 4.10 -34.29
N CYS A 50 -7.46 2.97 -34.62
CA CYS A 50 -8.62 2.82 -35.47
C CYS A 50 -9.90 2.89 -34.63
N CYS A 51 -10.96 3.41 -35.24
CA CYS A 51 -12.29 3.30 -34.66
C CYS A 51 -12.87 1.93 -35.01
N GLY A 52 -12.98 1.05 -34.02
CA GLY A 52 -13.54 -0.29 -34.21
C GLY A 52 -15.06 -0.28 -34.42
N LYS A 53 -15.66 -1.45 -34.25
CA LYS A 53 -17.10 -1.65 -34.44
C LYS A 53 -17.92 -0.70 -33.58
N LEU A 54 -18.92 -0.06 -34.20
CA LEU A 54 -19.88 0.78 -33.50
C LEU A 54 -21.01 -0.08 -32.89
N ASP A 55 -21.41 0.26 -31.68
CA ASP A 55 -22.59 -0.33 -31.04
C ASP A 55 -23.91 0.22 -31.63
N ALA A 56 -25.03 -0.25 -31.09
CA ALA A 56 -26.37 0.20 -31.52
C ALA A 56 -26.62 1.70 -31.27
N SER A 57 -25.85 2.34 -30.39
CA SER A 57 -25.91 3.78 -30.12
C SER A 57 -25.01 4.60 -31.05
N GLY A 58 -24.20 3.94 -31.89
CA GLY A 58 -23.29 4.58 -32.82
C GLY A 58 -21.95 4.98 -32.20
N VAL A 59 -21.61 4.44 -31.03
CA VAL A 59 -20.35 4.67 -30.31
C VAL A 59 -19.44 3.46 -30.49
N GLY A 60 -18.17 3.72 -30.78
CA GLY A 60 -17.11 2.70 -30.89
C GLY A 60 -15.96 3.02 -29.95
N VAL A 61 -15.01 2.08 -29.87
CA VAL A 61 -13.80 2.20 -29.06
C VAL A 61 -12.58 2.34 -29.97
N CYS A 62 -11.66 3.21 -29.56
CA CYS A 62 -10.38 3.41 -30.22
C CYS A 62 -9.37 2.34 -29.82
N GLY A 63 -8.76 1.69 -30.79
CA GLY A 63 -7.73 0.68 -30.55
C GLY A 63 -6.89 0.39 -31.78
N LEU A 64 -5.84 -0.40 -31.63
CA LEU A 64 -4.94 -0.81 -32.70
C LEU A 64 -5.03 -2.32 -32.91
N GLY A 65 -4.61 -2.80 -34.07
CA GLY A 65 -4.62 -4.23 -34.38
C GLY A 65 -5.89 -4.70 -35.09
N PRO A 66 -5.97 -6.00 -35.42
CA PRO A 66 -7.00 -6.56 -36.30
C PRO A 66 -8.43 -6.36 -35.77
N ASP A 67 -8.62 -6.36 -34.46
CA ASP A 67 -9.96 -6.20 -33.85
C ASP A 67 -10.54 -4.80 -34.04
N TYR A 68 -9.69 -3.78 -34.21
CA TYR A 68 -10.09 -2.38 -34.32
C TYR A 68 -9.88 -1.82 -35.73
N CYS A 69 -8.84 -2.28 -36.42
CA CYS A 69 -8.43 -1.82 -37.74
C CYS A 69 -8.87 -2.78 -38.88
N GLY A 70 -9.44 -3.93 -38.52
CA GLY A 70 -9.89 -4.96 -39.46
C GLY A 70 -11.18 -4.63 -40.21
N THR A 71 -11.92 -5.67 -40.59
CA THR A 71 -13.10 -5.56 -41.47
C THR A 71 -14.23 -4.70 -40.89
N ASP A 72 -14.31 -4.62 -39.56
CA ASP A 72 -15.34 -3.86 -38.84
C ASP A 72 -14.88 -2.45 -38.45
N CYS A 73 -13.75 -1.98 -38.98
CA CYS A 73 -13.25 -0.63 -38.72
C CYS A 73 -14.07 0.45 -39.44
N TYR A 74 -14.40 1.50 -38.70
CA TYR A 74 -15.20 2.62 -39.20
C TYR A 74 -14.35 3.81 -39.71
N SER A 75 -13.27 4.15 -39.01
CA SER A 75 -12.41 5.28 -39.38
C SER A 75 -10.96 5.06 -38.96
N GLN A 76 -10.02 5.67 -39.70
CA GLN A 76 -8.57 5.54 -39.46
C GLN A 76 -8.06 4.08 -39.54
N CYS A 77 -8.70 3.24 -40.33
CA CYS A 77 -8.46 1.78 -40.39
C CYS A 77 -7.07 1.34 -40.85
N ASN A 78 -6.27 2.27 -41.37
CA ASN A 78 -4.89 2.01 -41.77
C ASN A 78 -3.88 2.41 -40.68
N GLN A 79 -4.33 2.83 -39.49
CA GLN A 79 -3.45 3.09 -38.36
C GLN A 79 -2.79 1.80 -37.92
N LYS A 80 -1.48 1.86 -37.74
CA LYS A 80 -0.67 0.73 -37.32
C LYS A 80 -0.16 0.97 -35.91
N SER A 81 0.00 -0.10 -35.16
CA SER A 81 0.79 -0.01 -33.93
C SER A 81 2.22 0.39 -34.27
N GLU A 82 2.90 1.02 -33.31
CA GLU A 82 4.31 1.36 -33.43
C GLU A 82 5.15 0.13 -33.76
N CYS A 83 4.72 -1.03 -33.25
CA CYS A 83 5.42 -2.30 -33.37
C CYS A 83 4.45 -3.49 -33.32
N ASP A 84 4.94 -4.69 -33.65
CA ASP A 84 4.15 -5.91 -33.76
C ASP A 84 4.06 -6.69 -32.44
N PRO A 85 2.90 -6.70 -31.76
CA PRO A 85 2.69 -7.50 -30.56
C PRO A 85 2.28 -8.96 -30.87
N GLY A 86 2.35 -9.41 -32.14
CA GLY A 86 1.91 -10.72 -32.59
C GLY A 86 0.75 -10.70 -33.60
N TRP A 87 0.38 -9.52 -34.12
CA TRP A 87 -0.67 -9.35 -35.14
C TRP A 87 -0.13 -9.47 -36.57
N GLY A 88 1.18 -9.27 -36.75
CA GLY A 88 1.82 -9.21 -38.05
C GLY A 88 2.09 -7.77 -38.50
N MET A 89 3.03 -7.64 -39.45
CA MET A 89 3.44 -6.37 -40.06
C MET A 89 2.34 -5.68 -40.89
N GLU A 90 1.26 -6.39 -41.20
CA GLU A 90 0.07 -5.78 -41.80
C GLU A 90 -0.60 -4.79 -40.84
N TRP A 91 -0.53 -5.02 -39.52
CA TRP A 91 -1.12 -4.16 -38.47
C TRP A 91 -0.09 -3.27 -37.75
N SER A 92 1.19 -3.41 -38.09
CA SER A 92 2.30 -2.91 -37.26
C SER A 92 3.37 -2.20 -38.09
N SER A 93 3.97 -1.15 -37.55
CA SER A 93 4.98 -0.33 -38.25
C SER A 93 6.41 -0.89 -38.11
N ALA A 94 6.66 -1.69 -37.08
CA ALA A 94 7.92 -2.40 -36.86
C ALA A 94 7.67 -3.86 -36.45
N SER A 95 8.54 -4.78 -36.85
CA SER A 95 8.39 -6.22 -36.56
C SER A 95 8.77 -6.60 -35.13
N LYS A 96 9.38 -5.67 -34.40
CA LYS A 96 9.78 -5.82 -33.01
C LYS A 96 9.28 -4.61 -32.24
N CYS A 97 8.53 -4.87 -31.18
CA CYS A 97 8.34 -3.88 -30.15
C CYS A 97 9.65 -3.71 -29.39
N SER A 98 9.98 -2.48 -28.97
CA SER A 98 10.73 -2.35 -27.71
C SER A 98 9.97 -3.17 -26.67
N ASP A 99 10.66 -3.88 -25.77
CA ASP A 99 10.19 -5.04 -24.96
C ASP A 99 8.90 -4.87 -24.10
N PHE A 100 8.11 -3.82 -24.33
CA PHE A 100 7.10 -3.23 -23.49
C PHE A 100 5.63 -3.41 -23.95
N VAL A 101 5.34 -3.87 -25.18
CA VAL A 101 3.94 -3.83 -25.73
C VAL A 101 3.34 -5.20 -26.11
N ALA A 102 4.14 -6.27 -26.16
CA ALA A 102 3.73 -7.56 -26.72
C ALA A 102 3.33 -8.61 -25.67
N LEU A 103 2.37 -8.35 -24.78
CA LEU A 103 1.85 -9.40 -23.88
C LEU A 103 0.39 -9.15 -23.52
N HIS A 104 -0.53 -9.72 -24.32
CA HIS A 104 -1.88 -9.95 -23.83
C HIS A 104 -2.53 -11.28 -24.24
N GLN A 105 -1.94 -12.16 -25.07
CA GLN A 105 -2.73 -13.29 -25.62
C GLN A 105 -2.10 -14.69 -25.85
N THR A 106 -0.87 -15.01 -25.42
CA THR A 106 -0.38 -16.41 -25.58
C THR A 106 0.09 -17.03 -24.28
N PHE A 107 -0.88 -17.63 -23.59
CA PHE A 107 -0.71 -18.53 -22.45
C PHE A 107 -0.63 -19.98 -22.95
N VAL A 108 0.26 -20.79 -22.36
CA VAL A 108 0.43 -22.26 -22.47
C VAL A 108 1.35 -22.79 -23.60
N LYS A 109 2.65 -22.97 -23.33
CA LYS A 109 3.37 -24.29 -23.22
C LYS A 109 4.92 -24.18 -23.21
N GLU A 110 5.51 -24.98 -22.31
CA GLU A 110 6.85 -25.62 -22.32
C GLU A 110 8.14 -24.80 -22.05
N ILE A 111 8.45 -24.65 -20.75
CA ILE A 111 9.59 -25.24 -20.00
C ILE A 111 10.97 -25.34 -20.69
N SER A 112 11.93 -24.55 -20.19
CA SER A 112 13.13 -25.05 -19.47
C SER A 112 13.99 -23.87 -19.00
N CYS A 113 14.13 -23.75 -17.69
CA CYS A 113 14.99 -22.81 -17.01
C CYS A 113 16.49 -23.12 -17.30
N LEU A 114 17.05 -22.56 -18.38
CA LEU A 114 18.49 -22.29 -18.57
C LEU A 114 18.74 -21.59 -19.93
N ILE A 115 19.56 -20.53 -19.87
CA ILE A 115 20.24 -19.79 -20.96
C ILE A 115 19.44 -18.66 -21.64
N GLN A 116 19.90 -17.44 -21.34
CA GLN A 116 19.96 -16.24 -22.18
C GLN A 116 19.14 -16.25 -23.48
N ASN A 117 17.96 -15.63 -23.45
CA ASN A 117 17.64 -14.45 -24.25
C ASN A 117 16.22 -13.95 -23.91
N ALA A 118 16.09 -12.62 -23.88
CA ALA A 118 14.99 -11.86 -23.31
C ALA A 118 13.60 -12.20 -23.88
N LEU A 119 12.69 -12.61 -22.99
CA LEU A 119 11.24 -12.48 -23.08
C LEU A 119 10.72 -12.27 -21.64
N VAL A 120 10.00 -11.18 -21.38
CA VAL A 120 9.45 -10.87 -20.05
C VAL A 120 8.38 -11.92 -19.69
N GLN A 121 8.78 -12.92 -18.92
CA GLN A 121 7.90 -13.90 -18.30
C GLN A 121 7.65 -13.48 -16.85
N ALA A 122 6.39 -13.41 -16.42
CA ALA A 122 6.09 -13.49 -15.00
C ALA A 122 6.59 -14.87 -14.50
N PRO A 123 7.24 -14.98 -13.34
CA PRO A 123 7.75 -16.25 -12.86
C PRO A 123 6.57 -17.21 -12.63
N THR A 124 6.61 -18.40 -13.23
CA THR A 124 5.68 -19.47 -12.89
C THR A 124 6.40 -20.82 -12.78
N ASN A 125 6.30 -21.43 -11.60
CA ASN A 125 6.31 -22.87 -11.26
C ASN A 125 7.19 -23.86 -12.05
N GLU A 126 8.51 -23.69 -12.07
CA GLU A 126 9.45 -24.82 -12.28
C GLU A 126 10.45 -25.04 -11.15
N ARG A 127 10.43 -24.20 -10.12
CA ARG A 127 11.40 -24.25 -9.01
C ARG A 127 10.99 -25.13 -7.83
N LEU A 128 10.08 -26.09 -8.03
CA LEU A 128 9.71 -27.06 -6.99
C LEU A 128 10.60 -28.32 -6.99
N ASP A 129 11.24 -28.67 -8.10
CA ASP A 129 12.04 -29.92 -8.18
C ASP A 129 13.51 -29.75 -7.77
N THR A 130 13.96 -28.53 -7.49
CA THR A 130 15.30 -28.26 -6.90
C THR A 130 15.26 -27.67 -5.49
N MET A 131 14.08 -27.34 -4.95
CA MET A 131 13.90 -26.99 -3.53
C MET A 131 13.64 -28.25 -2.71
N LYS A 132 14.71 -28.97 -2.36
CA LYS A 132 14.62 -30.13 -1.45
C LYS A 132 14.34 -29.76 0.01
N ASP A 133 14.14 -28.48 0.35
CA ASP A 133 13.84 -28.03 1.72
C ASP A 133 12.58 -27.15 1.85
N GLY A 134 11.94 -26.68 0.77
CA GLY A 134 10.62 -26.02 0.85
C GLY A 134 10.56 -24.75 1.71
N THR A 135 11.70 -24.17 2.10
CA THR A 135 11.78 -22.99 2.95
C THR A 135 12.10 -21.76 2.13
N ILE A 136 11.24 -20.74 2.23
CA ILE A 136 11.54 -19.36 1.82
C ILE A 136 12.91 -18.99 2.38
N LYS A 137 13.77 -18.33 1.60
CA LYS A 137 14.85 -17.53 2.18
C LYS A 137 14.18 -16.42 3.00
N ASP A 138 14.00 -16.66 4.28
CA ASP A 138 13.85 -15.79 5.46
C ASP A 138 13.21 -14.38 5.40
N HIS A 139 12.73 -13.88 4.27
CA HIS A 139 12.28 -12.50 4.11
C HIS A 139 10.76 -12.38 4.25
N VAL A 140 10.23 -12.73 5.43
CA VAL A 140 8.91 -12.24 5.86
C VAL A 140 9.12 -10.88 6.50
N ALA A 141 9.35 -9.89 5.65
CA ALA A 141 9.54 -8.54 6.09
C ALA A 141 8.18 -7.89 6.40
N VAL A 142 8.09 -7.33 7.60
CA VAL A 142 7.35 -6.12 7.96
C VAL A 142 5.95 -6.35 8.55
N SER A 143 5.87 -6.33 9.89
CA SER A 143 4.72 -5.74 10.58
C SER A 143 4.91 -4.23 10.61
N LYS A 144 3.98 -3.47 10.03
CA LYS A 144 3.96 -2.02 10.24
C LYS A 144 3.09 -1.73 11.46
N LEU A 145 3.65 -1.17 12.53
CA LEU A 145 2.85 -0.71 13.68
C LEU A 145 2.34 0.69 13.36
N MET A 146 1.03 0.90 13.29
CA MET A 146 0.48 2.25 13.30
C MET A 146 0.27 2.67 14.77
N PRO A 147 0.73 3.85 15.21
CA PRO A 147 0.34 4.39 16.49
C PRO A 147 -0.80 5.39 16.27
N LEU A 148 -1.97 5.14 16.87
CA LEU A 148 -3.04 6.09 17.27
C LEU A 148 -4.35 5.29 17.43
N ALA A 149 -5.23 5.48 18.41
CA ALA A 149 -5.33 6.44 19.50
C ALA A 149 -6.20 5.81 20.62
N TYR A 150 -5.96 6.19 21.88
CA TYR A 150 -6.81 5.84 23.01
C TYR A 150 -8.30 6.03 22.72
N LEU A 151 -9.11 5.02 23.05
CA LEU A 151 -10.47 5.19 23.58
C LEU A 151 -10.87 3.92 24.35
N GLU A 152 -11.28 4.12 25.61
CA GLU A 152 -11.65 3.10 26.59
C GLU A 152 -12.61 2.05 26.01
N GLU A 153 -12.33 0.78 26.34
CA GLU A 153 -13.23 -0.38 26.24
C GLU A 153 -13.60 -0.89 24.83
N CYS A 154 -12.66 -1.51 24.10
CA CYS A 154 -13.08 -2.45 23.05
C CYS A 154 -12.16 -3.67 22.89
N SER A 155 -12.52 -4.79 23.55
CA SER A 155 -12.26 -6.15 23.05
C SER A 155 -13.03 -7.21 23.88
N PRO A 156 -13.62 -8.26 23.26
CA PRO A 156 -13.73 -9.56 23.91
C PRO A 156 -12.32 -10.13 24.09
N LYS A 157 -11.76 -9.89 25.28
CA LYS A 157 -10.42 -10.31 25.73
C LYS A 157 -10.06 -11.74 25.30
N THR A 158 -9.07 -11.88 24.45
CA THR A 158 -8.09 -12.98 24.52
C THR A 158 -6.78 -12.36 25.03
N ASP A 159 -6.04 -13.06 25.90
CA ASP A 159 -4.88 -12.51 26.64
C ASP A 159 -3.68 -12.08 25.76
N LEU A 160 -3.79 -12.14 24.43
CA LEU A 160 -2.72 -11.88 23.46
C LEU A 160 -3.02 -10.76 22.46
N TYR A 161 -4.27 -10.33 22.28
CA TYR A 161 -4.66 -9.41 21.20
C TYR A 161 -5.61 -8.32 21.73
N SER A 162 -5.03 -7.18 22.10
CA SER A 162 -5.73 -5.95 22.46
C SER A 162 -5.63 -4.96 21.31
N THR A 163 -6.68 -4.18 21.09
CA THR A 163 -6.67 -3.00 20.20
C THR A 163 -5.78 -1.87 20.76
N ASP A 164 -5.40 -1.97 22.03
CA ASP A 164 -4.28 -1.24 22.65
C ASP A 164 -2.99 -2.10 22.59
N MET A 165 -2.54 -2.46 21.39
CA MET A 165 -1.32 -3.26 21.23
C MET A 165 -0.09 -2.44 21.61
N GLU A 166 0.57 -2.80 22.71
CA GLU A 166 1.88 -2.27 23.06
C GLU A 166 3.00 -3.09 22.41
N PRO A 167 4.24 -2.55 22.29
CA PRO A 167 5.34 -3.27 21.66
C PRO A 167 5.56 -4.69 22.21
N GLU A 168 5.38 -4.89 23.51
CA GLU A 168 5.59 -6.19 24.17
C GLU A 168 4.47 -7.21 23.89
N ASP A 169 3.34 -6.78 23.32
CA ASP A 169 2.22 -7.65 22.93
C ASP A 169 2.42 -8.23 21.52
N ILE A 170 3.43 -7.75 20.77
CA ILE A 170 3.72 -8.24 19.42
C ILE A 170 4.09 -9.74 19.49
N PRO A 171 3.37 -10.62 18.76
CA PRO A 171 3.68 -12.04 18.74
C PRO A 171 5.00 -12.30 17.99
N LEU A 172 6.03 -12.64 18.76
CA LEU A 172 7.38 -12.91 18.27
C LEU A 172 7.51 -14.33 17.68
N GLY A 173 8.48 -14.51 16.77
CA GLY A 173 8.72 -15.76 16.04
C GLY A 173 7.99 -15.88 14.70
N TRP A 174 6.94 -15.09 14.47
CA TRP A 174 6.24 -15.06 13.17
C TRP A 174 6.82 -14.07 12.17
N TYR A 175 7.40 -12.96 12.63
CA TYR A 175 7.98 -11.92 11.78
C TYR A 175 9.50 -12.00 11.76
N THR A 176 10.12 -11.68 10.62
CA THR A 176 11.57 -11.41 10.60
C THR A 176 11.90 -9.94 10.69
N HIS A 177 10.98 -9.06 10.30
CA HIS A 177 11.17 -7.61 10.41
C HIS A 177 9.93 -6.95 11.01
N ILE A 178 10.16 -5.97 11.89
CA ILE A 178 9.14 -5.03 12.36
C ILE A 178 9.49 -3.65 11.80
N ASN A 179 8.61 -3.04 11.01
CA ASN A 179 8.74 -1.64 10.64
C ASN A 179 7.88 -0.80 11.58
N PHE A 180 8.50 -0.17 12.57
CA PHE A 180 7.78 0.70 13.48
C PHE A 180 7.40 2.00 12.79
N ALA A 181 6.11 2.27 12.62
CA ALA A 181 5.61 3.50 12.05
C ALA A 181 5.14 4.42 13.20
N PHE A 182 5.21 5.75 13.11
CA PHE A 182 6.05 6.52 12.20
C PHE A 182 7.01 7.42 12.99
N ALA A 183 8.10 7.79 12.33
CA ALA A 183 8.79 9.05 12.55
C ALA A 183 8.43 10.01 11.39
N LEU A 184 8.72 11.29 11.59
CA LEU A 184 8.50 12.35 10.62
C LEU A 184 9.82 13.04 10.27
N ILE A 185 9.76 13.94 9.28
CA ILE A 185 10.85 14.88 8.99
C ILE A 185 10.39 16.26 9.41
N ASN A 186 11.19 16.97 10.20
CA ASN A 186 10.90 18.35 10.55
C ASN A 186 10.98 19.23 9.28
N PRO A 187 9.90 19.95 8.90
CA PRO A 187 9.80 20.65 7.62
C PRO A 187 10.68 21.92 7.55
N VAL A 188 11.28 22.34 8.67
CA VAL A 188 12.16 23.51 8.73
C VAL A 188 13.62 23.10 8.86
N THR A 189 13.91 22.13 9.73
CA THR A 189 15.29 21.71 10.01
C THR A 189 15.75 20.54 9.13
N PHE A 190 14.82 19.82 8.49
CA PHE A 190 15.06 18.59 7.73
C PHE A 190 15.76 17.50 8.54
N ARG A 191 15.59 17.51 9.87
CA ARG A 191 16.05 16.44 10.76
C ARG A 191 14.89 15.53 11.13
N MET A 192 15.20 14.31 11.56
CA MET A 192 14.24 13.39 12.18
C MET A 192 13.39 14.12 13.23
N ALA A 193 12.08 13.89 13.18
CA ALA A 193 11.12 14.38 14.13
C ALA A 193 10.26 13.21 14.63
N GLU A 194 9.85 13.30 15.89
CA GLU A 194 8.88 12.38 16.46
C GLU A 194 7.50 12.65 15.83
N MET A 195 6.71 11.60 15.63
CA MET A 195 5.31 11.76 15.23
C MET A 195 4.50 12.45 16.35
N ASP A 196 4.67 11.93 17.57
CA ASP A 196 4.14 12.46 18.82
C ASP A 196 4.90 11.83 20.01
N GLU A 197 4.73 12.38 21.21
CA GLU A 197 5.41 11.93 22.44
C GLU A 197 5.06 10.47 22.80
N GLY A 198 3.81 10.06 22.57
CA GLY A 198 3.37 8.69 22.82
C GLY A 198 4.10 7.71 21.92
N THR A 199 4.10 7.94 20.61
CA THR A 199 4.85 7.14 19.64
C THR A 199 6.34 7.10 19.97
N ALA A 200 6.93 8.25 20.29
CA ALA A 200 8.36 8.35 20.61
C ALA A 200 8.76 7.53 21.84
N SER A 201 7.88 7.45 22.85
CA SER A 201 8.12 6.64 24.05
C SER A 201 8.30 5.15 23.77
N ARG A 202 7.86 4.67 22.59
CA ARG A 202 7.90 3.26 22.18
C ARG A 202 9.10 2.90 21.32
N TYR A 203 9.83 3.86 20.74
CA TYR A 203 10.93 3.57 19.81
C TYR A 203 11.93 2.55 20.38
N LYS A 204 12.42 2.77 21.60
CA LYS A 204 13.35 1.83 22.26
C LYS A 204 12.72 0.54 22.73
N ARG A 205 11.41 0.54 23.00
CA ARG A 205 10.69 -0.66 23.47
C ARG A 205 10.54 -1.67 22.34
N VAL A 206 10.30 -1.19 21.13
CA VAL A 206 10.17 -2.05 19.95
C VAL A 206 11.52 -2.69 19.58
N SER A 207 12.61 -1.92 19.53
CA SER A 207 13.94 -2.50 19.27
C SER A 207 14.41 -3.44 20.38
N ALA A 208 13.97 -3.23 21.63
CA ALA A 208 14.26 -4.15 22.73
C ALA A 208 13.66 -5.56 22.53
N LEU A 209 12.68 -5.75 21.64
CA LEU A 209 12.13 -7.06 21.31
C LEU A 209 13.16 -8.00 20.68
N LYS A 210 14.21 -7.47 20.03
CA LYS A 210 15.34 -8.25 19.52
C LYS A 210 16.04 -9.09 20.59
N LYS A 211 15.96 -8.67 21.87
CA LYS A 211 16.50 -9.45 23.00
C LYS A 211 15.71 -10.74 23.25
N LYS A 212 14.43 -10.75 22.88
CA LYS A 212 13.53 -11.89 23.04
C LYS A 212 13.47 -12.77 21.80
N SER A 213 13.75 -12.22 20.61
CA SER A 213 13.75 -12.93 19.34
C SER A 213 15.04 -12.70 18.55
N PRO A 214 16.07 -13.55 18.75
CA PRO A 214 17.35 -13.44 18.05
C PRO A 214 17.16 -13.61 16.53
N GLY A 215 17.58 -12.61 15.75
CA GLY A 215 17.40 -12.58 14.29
C GLY A 215 16.22 -11.73 13.81
N LEU A 216 15.43 -11.17 14.73
CA LEU A 216 14.48 -10.11 14.43
C LEU A 216 15.22 -8.82 14.07
N GLU A 217 14.80 -8.18 12.99
CA GLU A 217 15.21 -6.82 12.63
C GLU A 217 14.10 -5.80 12.92
N VAL A 218 14.48 -4.61 13.35
CA VAL A 218 13.56 -3.51 13.66
C VAL A 218 13.95 -2.28 12.88
N TRP A 219 13.02 -1.82 12.05
CA TRP A 219 13.18 -0.73 11.08
C TRP A 219 12.25 0.43 11.44
N ILE A 220 12.65 1.67 11.20
CA ILE A 220 11.81 2.86 11.47
C ILE A 220 11.18 3.31 10.17
N VAL A 221 9.86 3.52 10.15
CA VAL A 221 9.18 4.11 8.99
C VAL A 221 9.12 5.62 9.14
N ILE A 222 9.46 6.33 8.07
CA ILE A 222 9.36 7.78 7.98
C ILE A 222 8.35 8.13 6.90
N GLY A 223 7.29 8.87 7.24
CA GLY A 223 6.29 9.31 6.27
C GLY A 223 4.87 8.91 6.62
N GLY A 224 4.22 8.22 5.68
CA GLY A 224 2.84 7.80 5.75
C GLY A 224 1.84 8.81 5.17
N TRP A 225 0.64 8.33 4.85
CA TRP A 225 -0.41 9.12 4.20
C TRP A 225 -0.66 10.49 4.86
N ALA A 226 -0.69 10.57 6.20
CA ALA A 226 -0.98 11.82 6.90
C ALA A 226 0.14 12.88 6.78
N MET A 227 1.39 12.48 6.53
CA MET A 227 2.51 13.43 6.41
C MET A 227 2.39 14.30 5.14
N ASN A 228 1.77 13.77 4.07
CA ASN A 228 1.57 14.47 2.81
C ASN A 228 0.19 15.15 2.68
N ASP A 229 -0.64 15.09 3.73
CA ASP A 229 -1.91 15.81 3.76
C ASP A 229 -1.72 17.34 3.68
N PRO A 230 -2.73 18.11 3.23
CA PRO A 230 -2.66 19.56 3.20
C PRO A 230 -2.24 20.15 4.55
N GLY A 231 -1.05 20.76 4.59
CA GLY A 231 -0.49 21.28 5.83
C GLY A 231 1.00 21.55 5.74
N LEU A 232 1.61 21.72 6.90
CA LEU A 232 3.02 22.10 7.06
C LEU A 232 3.98 21.06 6.46
N TYR A 233 3.63 19.78 6.53
CA TYR A 233 4.50 18.68 6.13
C TYR A 233 4.38 18.30 4.65
N ARG A 234 3.36 18.81 3.94
CA ARG A 234 2.96 18.37 2.59
C ARG A 234 4.10 18.23 1.59
N THR A 235 5.01 19.20 1.54
CA THR A 235 6.13 19.25 0.58
C THR A 235 7.46 18.78 1.15
N THR A 236 7.49 18.31 2.41
CA THR A 236 8.75 18.05 3.15
C THR A 236 9.66 17.08 2.41
N PHE A 237 9.11 15.98 1.88
CA PHE A 237 9.89 15.02 1.11
C PHE A 237 10.48 15.63 -0.17
N SER A 238 9.69 16.39 -0.93
CA SER A 238 10.16 17.04 -2.16
C SER A 238 11.23 18.11 -1.85
N ASP A 239 11.03 18.91 -0.79
CA ASP A 239 11.97 19.93 -0.34
C ASP A 239 13.27 19.35 0.23
N LEU A 240 13.19 18.16 0.85
CA LEU A 240 14.34 17.36 1.24
C LEU A 240 15.08 16.85 0.00
N ALA A 241 14.36 16.19 -0.91
CA ALA A 241 14.93 15.49 -2.05
C ALA A 241 15.65 16.43 -3.03
N LYS A 242 15.17 17.67 -3.19
CA LYS A 242 15.78 18.64 -4.12
C LYS A 242 17.03 19.36 -3.58
N SER A 243 17.46 19.11 -2.34
CA SER A 243 18.51 19.91 -1.67
C SER A 243 19.53 19.05 -0.95
N THR A 244 20.77 19.01 -1.46
CA THR A 244 21.90 18.30 -0.80
C THR A 244 22.08 18.72 0.65
N ALA A 245 21.99 20.02 0.96
CA ALA A 245 22.15 20.50 2.33
C ALA A 245 21.02 20.04 3.28
N ASN A 246 19.83 19.74 2.76
CA ASN A 246 18.74 19.16 3.53
C ASN A 246 18.95 17.64 3.69
N GLN A 247 19.38 16.97 2.62
CA GLN A 247 19.75 15.55 2.65
C GLN A 247 20.82 15.30 3.71
N ASP A 248 21.89 16.11 3.75
CA ASP A 248 22.96 15.98 4.74
C ASP A 248 22.44 16.07 6.18
N LYS A 249 21.54 17.03 6.47
CA LYS A 249 20.94 17.19 7.81
C LYS A 249 20.04 16.01 8.17
N PHE A 250 19.29 15.51 7.19
CA PHE A 250 18.40 14.37 7.35
C PHE A 250 19.22 13.12 7.68
N PHE A 251 20.17 12.73 6.83
CA PHE A 251 20.97 11.54 7.01
C PHE A 251 21.82 11.59 8.30
N ASP A 252 22.41 12.74 8.63
CA ASP A 252 23.11 12.93 9.92
C ASP A 252 22.18 12.65 11.12
N SER A 253 20.96 13.18 11.08
CA SER A 253 19.98 12.96 12.16
C SER A 253 19.40 11.55 12.17
N LEU A 254 19.22 10.94 11.00
CA LEU A 254 18.70 9.59 10.82
C LEU A 254 19.68 8.56 11.37
N LEU A 255 20.96 8.63 10.97
CA LEU A 255 22.00 7.73 11.49
C LEU A 255 22.13 7.85 13.01
N THR A 256 22.02 9.08 13.54
CA THR A 256 21.98 9.32 14.99
C THR A 256 20.77 8.65 15.64
N PHE A 257 19.58 8.75 15.03
CA PHE A 257 18.36 8.13 15.53
C PHE A 257 18.45 6.60 15.54
N LEU A 258 18.91 6.00 14.44
CA LEU A 258 19.04 4.55 14.31
C LEU A 258 19.97 4.00 15.38
N ALA A 259 21.16 4.60 15.53
CA ALA A 259 22.13 4.21 16.55
C ALA A 259 21.62 4.41 17.98
N ALA A 260 20.91 5.51 18.25
CA ALA A 260 20.42 5.83 19.60
C ALA A 260 19.27 4.92 20.05
N ASN A 261 18.52 4.35 19.10
CA ASN A 261 17.35 3.51 19.37
C ASN A 261 17.57 2.03 19.02
N ASP A 262 18.75 1.63 18.56
CA ASP A 262 19.08 0.24 18.18
C ASP A 262 18.19 -0.30 17.04
N TYR A 263 17.98 0.52 16.01
CA TYR A 263 17.25 0.14 14.79
C TYR A 263 18.23 -0.36 13.71
N ASP A 264 17.81 -1.38 12.97
CA ASP A 264 18.61 -2.07 11.97
C ASP A 264 18.52 -1.43 10.58
N GLY A 265 17.45 -0.66 10.33
CA GLY A 265 17.29 0.04 9.06
C GLY A 265 16.18 1.09 9.07
N VAL A 266 15.95 1.69 7.90
CA VAL A 266 14.95 2.74 7.67
C VAL A 266 14.05 2.36 6.51
N ASP A 267 12.78 2.71 6.65
CA ASP A 267 11.76 2.56 5.64
C ASP A 267 11.20 3.95 5.24
N ILE A 268 11.37 4.35 3.98
CA ILE A 268 10.93 5.68 3.50
C ILE A 268 9.58 5.58 2.77
N ASP A 269 8.53 6.02 3.47
CA ASP A 269 7.13 5.93 3.06
C ASP A 269 6.62 7.27 2.53
N TRP A 270 7.20 7.73 1.42
CA TRP A 270 6.80 8.97 0.74
C TRP A 270 5.59 8.73 -0.16
N GLU A 271 4.47 9.40 0.17
CA GLU A 271 3.20 9.26 -0.53
C GLU A 271 2.72 10.57 -1.19
N TYR A 272 3.14 10.92 -2.41
CA TYR A 272 4.01 10.16 -3.32
C TYR A 272 4.90 11.15 -4.08
N PRO A 273 6.10 10.74 -4.51
CA PRO A 273 6.90 11.53 -5.44
C PRO A 273 6.09 11.86 -6.70
N VAL A 274 6.26 13.08 -7.23
CA VAL A 274 5.58 13.59 -8.45
C VAL A 274 4.07 13.84 -8.31
N ALA A 275 3.39 13.25 -7.32
CA ALA A 275 1.95 13.39 -7.14
C ALA A 275 1.58 14.80 -6.64
N GLU A 276 1.09 15.66 -7.53
CA GLU A 276 0.73 17.06 -7.22
C GLU A 276 -0.33 17.16 -6.10
N ASP A 277 -1.30 16.24 -6.10
CA ASP A 277 -2.35 16.13 -5.08
C ASP A 277 -1.81 15.78 -3.70
N ARG A 278 -0.50 15.46 -3.61
CA ARG A 278 0.25 15.10 -2.42
C ARG A 278 1.49 15.98 -2.19
N GLY A 279 1.63 17.06 -2.96
CA GLY A 279 2.73 18.02 -2.82
C GLY A 279 4.01 17.65 -3.57
N GLY A 280 3.96 16.63 -4.43
CA GLY A 280 5.07 16.26 -5.29
C GLY A 280 5.22 17.15 -6.52
N VAL A 281 6.40 17.11 -7.13
CA VAL A 281 6.79 17.82 -8.36
C VAL A 281 7.52 16.86 -9.32
N PRO A 282 7.56 17.13 -10.64
CA PRO A 282 8.18 16.22 -11.61
C PRO A 282 9.63 15.84 -11.30
N GLU A 283 10.40 16.75 -10.71
CA GLU A 283 11.80 16.52 -10.34
C GLU A 283 11.97 15.44 -9.26
N ASP A 284 10.93 15.13 -8.49
CA ASP A 284 10.96 14.08 -7.48
C ASP A 284 11.33 12.71 -8.07
N PHE A 285 10.98 12.46 -9.33
CA PHE A 285 11.27 11.19 -10.02
C PHE A 285 12.76 10.82 -10.00
N ASP A 286 13.64 11.79 -10.25
CA ASP A 286 15.09 11.59 -10.21
C ASP A 286 15.68 11.96 -8.85
N ASN A 287 15.13 12.95 -8.15
CA ASN A 287 15.61 13.35 -6.83
C ASN A 287 15.45 12.23 -5.80
N TYR A 288 14.39 11.42 -5.91
CA TYR A 288 14.20 10.31 -4.98
C TYR A 288 15.31 9.26 -5.12
N VAL A 289 15.75 8.96 -6.35
CA VAL A 289 16.91 8.08 -6.61
C VAL A 289 18.17 8.63 -5.95
N ILE A 290 18.37 9.96 -6.00
CA ILE A 290 19.52 10.62 -5.38
C ILE A 290 19.46 10.45 -3.86
N VAL A 291 18.31 10.69 -3.25
CA VAL A 291 18.11 10.48 -1.80
C VAL A 291 18.44 9.04 -1.42
N SER A 292 17.89 8.05 -2.14
CA SER A 292 18.10 6.63 -1.87
C SER A 292 19.54 6.14 -2.10
N SER A 293 20.36 6.88 -2.84
CA SER A 293 21.77 6.52 -3.07
C SER A 293 22.72 6.86 -1.91
N ASN A 294 22.25 7.59 -0.90
CA ASN A 294 23.07 8.00 0.25
C ASN A 294 23.08 6.91 1.35
N GLU A 295 23.88 5.86 1.14
CA GLU A 295 24.49 4.83 2.03
C GLU A 295 23.85 4.38 3.37
N ALA A 296 22.60 4.69 3.71
CA ALA A 296 21.88 3.94 4.74
C ALA A 296 21.33 2.64 4.12
N ASP A 297 21.21 1.57 4.90
CA ASP A 297 20.40 0.41 4.54
C ASP A 297 18.93 0.87 4.50
N VAL A 298 18.57 1.43 3.33
CA VAL A 298 17.26 2.03 3.04
C VAL A 298 16.41 0.98 2.36
N SER A 299 15.40 0.53 3.08
CA SER A 299 14.27 -0.14 2.47
C SER A 299 13.33 0.95 1.97
N LEU A 300 12.81 0.77 0.77
CA LEU A 300 11.77 1.63 0.24
C LEU A 300 10.45 0.86 0.28
N SER A 301 9.73 0.95 1.38
CA SER A 301 8.28 0.81 1.33
C SER A 301 7.75 2.07 0.69
N PHE A 302 7.43 1.99 -0.59
CA PHE A 302 6.14 2.46 -1.06
C PHE A 302 6.11 2.25 -2.57
N GLN A 303 5.35 1.27 -3.04
CA GLN A 303 4.87 1.27 -4.43
C GLN A 303 3.39 0.94 -4.39
N PRO A 304 2.53 1.81 -4.90
CA PRO A 304 1.13 1.48 -5.00
C PRO A 304 0.99 0.45 -6.11
N ALA A 305 0.07 -0.50 -5.96
CA ALA A 305 -0.31 -1.34 -7.08
C ALA A 305 -0.96 -0.54 -8.24
N SER A 306 -1.27 0.75 -8.04
CA SER A 306 -1.86 1.61 -9.05
C SER A 306 -0.81 2.33 -9.91
N TYR A 307 -1.02 2.32 -11.23
CA TYR A 307 -0.19 3.05 -12.18
C TYR A 307 -0.11 4.55 -11.87
N TRP A 308 -1.21 5.15 -11.42
CA TRP A 308 -1.35 6.59 -11.23
C TRP A 308 -0.29 7.18 -10.30
N TYR A 309 0.03 6.47 -9.22
CA TYR A 309 1.08 6.90 -8.29
C TYR A 309 2.42 6.21 -8.59
N LEU A 310 2.43 4.97 -9.10
CA LEU A 310 3.66 4.26 -9.42
C LEU A 310 4.50 4.97 -10.50
N ARG A 311 3.88 5.70 -11.43
CA ARG A 311 4.57 6.52 -12.45
C ARG A 311 5.49 7.60 -11.86
N GLY A 312 5.35 7.95 -10.58
CA GLY A 312 6.23 8.89 -9.88
C GLY A 312 7.57 8.29 -9.42
N PHE A 313 7.73 6.97 -9.54
CA PHE A 313 8.91 6.25 -9.06
C PHE A 313 9.79 5.78 -10.21
N ASN A 314 11.08 6.11 -10.17
CA ASN A 314 12.06 5.58 -11.10
C ASN A 314 12.52 4.18 -10.66
N ILE A 315 11.59 3.22 -10.73
CA ILE A 315 11.75 1.88 -10.11
C ILE A 315 12.99 1.11 -10.59
N GLN A 316 13.42 1.29 -11.85
CA GLN A 316 14.63 0.66 -12.39
C GLN A 316 15.90 1.19 -11.74
N ARG A 317 15.94 2.48 -11.39
CA ARG A 317 17.09 3.10 -10.73
C ARG A 317 17.04 2.96 -9.22
N LEU A 318 15.85 2.75 -8.64
CA LEU A 318 15.67 2.49 -7.22
C LEU A 318 16.01 1.05 -6.85
N GLU A 319 15.65 0.06 -7.68
CA GLU A 319 15.87 -1.37 -7.38
C GLU A 319 17.29 -1.74 -6.92
N PRO A 320 18.39 -1.26 -7.54
CA PRO A 320 19.73 -1.60 -7.08
C PRO A 320 20.15 -0.88 -5.79
N LEU A 321 19.38 0.10 -5.32
CA LEU A 321 19.70 0.94 -4.16
C LEU A 321 18.97 0.51 -2.89
N VAL A 322 18.06 -0.47 -3.00
CA VAL A 322 17.18 -0.88 -1.89
C VAL A 322 17.28 -2.37 -1.65
N ASP A 323 16.99 -2.77 -0.41
CA ASP A 323 16.92 -4.19 -0.06
C ASP A 323 15.68 -4.86 -0.68
N TRP A 324 14.52 -4.20 -0.58
CA TRP A 324 13.28 -4.63 -1.22
C TRP A 324 12.29 -3.45 -1.36
N PHE A 325 11.20 -3.71 -2.09
CA PHE A 325 10.04 -2.87 -2.22
C PHE A 325 8.86 -3.48 -1.49
N ASN A 326 8.27 -2.77 -0.51
CA ASN A 326 6.96 -3.13 0.00
C ASN A 326 5.88 -2.54 -0.91
N ILE A 327 5.15 -3.41 -1.63
CA ILE A 327 4.08 -2.99 -2.54
C ILE A 327 2.75 -3.00 -1.79
N MET A 328 2.03 -1.88 -1.73
CA MET A 328 0.70 -1.83 -1.12
C MET A 328 -0.33 -2.31 -2.11
N THR A 329 -0.56 -3.62 -2.06
CA THR A 329 -1.59 -4.34 -2.81
C THR A 329 -2.93 -4.36 -2.07
N TYR A 330 -3.21 -3.26 -1.38
CA TYR A 330 -4.45 -2.91 -0.69
C TYR A 330 -4.81 -1.46 -1.05
N ASP A 331 -6.00 -1.00 -0.67
CA ASP A 331 -6.52 0.33 -1.03
C ASP A 331 -6.62 0.58 -2.53
N ILE A 332 -6.86 -0.48 -3.31
CA ILE A 332 -7.16 -0.35 -4.73
C ILE A 332 -8.50 0.39 -4.93
N HIS A 333 -9.44 0.14 -4.02
CA HIS A 333 -10.79 0.70 -4.04
C HIS A 333 -11.20 1.21 -2.67
N GLY A 334 -12.03 2.25 -2.65
CA GLY A 334 -12.50 2.88 -1.42
C GLY A 334 -13.53 3.97 -1.68
N VAL A 335 -13.95 4.68 -0.64
CA VAL A 335 -14.99 5.72 -0.73
C VAL A 335 -14.63 6.86 -1.68
N TRP A 336 -13.33 7.09 -1.91
CA TRP A 336 -12.79 8.08 -2.84
C TRP A 336 -13.13 7.78 -4.31
N ASP A 337 -13.49 6.54 -4.67
CA ASP A 337 -13.91 6.17 -6.03
C ASP A 337 -15.10 7.00 -6.52
N SER A 338 -15.93 7.48 -5.59
CA SER A 338 -17.04 8.41 -5.86
C SER A 338 -16.60 9.71 -6.57
N THR A 339 -15.34 10.12 -6.39
CA THR A 339 -14.76 11.31 -7.01
C THR A 339 -14.14 11.02 -8.38
N VAL A 340 -13.87 9.74 -8.68
CA VAL A 340 -13.23 9.29 -9.92
C VAL A 340 -14.31 8.97 -10.96
N LYS A 341 -14.51 9.86 -11.94
CA LYS A 341 -15.61 9.74 -12.92
C LYS A 341 -15.65 8.42 -13.71
N SER A 342 -14.51 7.78 -13.94
CA SER A 342 -14.41 6.51 -14.67
C SER A 342 -14.77 5.29 -13.82
N ILE A 343 -14.74 5.42 -12.50
CA ILE A 343 -15.09 4.36 -11.55
C ILE A 343 -16.49 4.63 -11.02
N GLY A 344 -16.68 5.77 -10.35
CA GLY A 344 -17.94 6.18 -9.74
C GLY A 344 -18.18 5.55 -8.38
N SER A 345 -19.36 5.80 -7.79
CA SER A 345 -19.73 5.32 -6.46
C SER A 345 -20.16 3.84 -6.48
N TYR A 346 -19.28 2.93 -6.88
CA TYR A 346 -19.53 1.47 -6.87
C TYR A 346 -18.57 0.78 -5.91
N ALA A 347 -19.09 -0.14 -5.10
CA ALA A 347 -18.31 -0.86 -4.10
C ALA A 347 -17.52 -1.98 -4.76
N TYR A 348 -16.20 -1.85 -4.77
CA TYR A 348 -15.27 -2.86 -5.27
C TYR A 348 -14.33 -3.31 -4.16
N ALA A 349 -13.68 -4.46 -4.37
CA ALA A 349 -12.81 -5.02 -3.35
C ALA A 349 -11.43 -4.35 -3.36
N HIS A 350 -11.01 -3.82 -2.21
CA HIS A 350 -9.75 -3.07 -2.11
C HIS A 350 -8.48 -3.92 -2.24
N THR A 351 -8.60 -5.24 -2.18
CA THR A 351 -7.51 -6.22 -2.31
C THR A 351 -7.80 -7.26 -3.40
N ASN A 352 -8.50 -6.87 -4.48
CA ASN A 352 -8.81 -7.74 -5.60
C ASN A 352 -7.54 -8.31 -6.26
N LEU A 353 -7.35 -9.63 -6.20
CA LEU A 353 -6.14 -10.30 -6.69
C LEU A 353 -5.87 -10.10 -8.19
N THR A 354 -6.94 -9.94 -8.99
CA THR A 354 -6.78 -9.66 -10.43
C THR A 354 -6.19 -8.27 -10.68
N GLU A 355 -6.51 -7.30 -9.83
CA GLU A 355 -6.00 -5.93 -9.92
C GLU A 355 -4.63 -5.80 -9.26
N ILE A 356 -4.39 -6.56 -8.20
CA ILE A 356 -3.05 -6.78 -7.63
C ILE A 356 -2.10 -7.31 -8.72
N GLU A 357 -2.54 -8.30 -9.51
CA GLU A 357 -1.77 -8.81 -10.64
C GLU A 357 -1.50 -7.74 -11.69
N MET A 358 -2.49 -6.92 -12.03
CA MET A 358 -2.30 -5.80 -12.96
C MET A 358 -1.26 -4.81 -12.44
N GLY A 359 -1.26 -4.52 -11.13
CA GLY A 359 -0.29 -3.64 -10.49
C GLY A 359 1.13 -4.22 -10.52
N LEU A 360 1.29 -5.48 -10.12
CA LEU A 360 2.60 -6.16 -10.13
C LEU A 360 3.16 -6.33 -11.55
N ASN A 361 2.29 -6.49 -12.55
CA ASN A 361 2.70 -6.51 -13.96
C ASN A 361 3.43 -5.23 -14.39
N LEU A 362 3.17 -4.08 -13.75
CA LEU A 362 3.92 -2.86 -14.02
C LEU A 362 5.39 -2.99 -13.64
N LEU A 363 5.71 -3.76 -12.60
CA LEU A 363 7.09 -4.01 -12.16
C LEU A 363 7.82 -4.91 -13.14
N TRP A 364 7.19 -6.01 -13.56
CA TRP A 364 7.82 -6.95 -14.48
C TRP A 364 7.98 -6.39 -15.89
N ARG A 365 7.09 -5.50 -16.33
CA ARG A 365 7.28 -4.71 -17.57
C ARG A 365 8.53 -3.82 -17.51
N ASN A 366 9.00 -3.48 -16.32
CA ASN A 366 10.22 -2.71 -16.10
C ASN A 366 11.41 -3.58 -15.68
N ASN A 367 11.32 -4.90 -15.81
CA ASN A 367 12.36 -5.88 -15.48
C ASN A 367 12.80 -5.87 -14.00
N ILE A 368 11.93 -5.46 -13.09
CA ILE A 368 12.21 -5.53 -11.65
C ILE A 368 12.29 -7.00 -11.22
N ASN A 369 13.34 -7.36 -10.49
CA ASN A 369 13.52 -8.68 -9.92
C ASN A 369 12.38 -8.99 -8.93
N PRO A 370 11.60 -10.06 -9.14
CA PRO A 370 10.55 -10.48 -8.21
C PRO A 370 11.03 -10.70 -6.77
N GLU A 371 12.28 -11.15 -6.58
CA GLU A 371 12.87 -11.35 -5.24
C GLU A 371 13.04 -10.02 -4.47
N ARG A 372 12.99 -8.86 -5.16
CA ARG A 372 12.98 -7.53 -4.54
C ARG A 372 11.58 -7.07 -4.12
N VAL A 373 10.54 -7.84 -4.42
CA VAL A 373 9.15 -7.40 -4.24
C VAL A 373 8.51 -8.12 -3.06
N VAL A 374 7.98 -7.35 -2.10
CA VAL A 374 7.23 -7.84 -0.94
C VAL A 374 5.75 -7.48 -1.11
N LEU A 375 4.87 -8.49 -1.08
CA LEU A 375 3.43 -8.33 -1.28
C LEU A 375 2.73 -7.80 -0.03
N GLY A 376 2.08 -6.64 -0.10
CA GLY A 376 1.32 -6.07 1.01
C GLY A 376 -0.04 -6.74 1.23
N LEU A 377 -0.33 -7.10 2.47
CA LEU A 377 -1.55 -7.75 2.94
C LEU A 377 -2.26 -6.82 3.93
N GLY A 378 -3.54 -6.52 3.66
CA GLY A 378 -4.33 -5.63 4.52
C GLY A 378 -5.08 -6.41 5.60
N PHE A 379 -4.74 -6.19 6.87
CA PHE A 379 -5.46 -6.71 8.05
C PHE A 379 -6.66 -5.82 8.40
N TYR A 380 -7.33 -5.31 7.38
CA TYR A 380 -8.50 -4.43 7.48
C TYR A 380 -9.29 -4.55 6.19
N GLY A 381 -10.51 -4.03 6.21
CA GLY A 381 -11.37 -3.93 5.03
C GLY A 381 -11.73 -2.48 4.69
N ARG A 382 -12.00 -2.24 3.41
CA ARG A 382 -12.71 -1.03 2.95
C ARG A 382 -14.20 -1.30 2.88
N SER A 383 -14.97 -0.41 3.48
CA SER A 383 -16.38 -0.63 3.77
C SER A 383 -17.26 0.48 3.21
N PHE A 384 -18.51 0.14 2.88
CA PHE A 384 -19.45 1.01 2.18
C PHE A 384 -20.86 0.88 2.76
N THR A 385 -21.58 2.00 2.78
CA THR A 385 -23.04 2.01 2.94
C THR A 385 -23.68 1.90 1.56
N MET A 386 -24.26 0.75 1.27
CA MET A 386 -24.87 0.41 -0.02
C MET A 386 -26.13 1.24 -0.27
N LYS A 387 -26.30 1.69 -1.52
CA LYS A 387 -27.43 2.54 -1.92
C LYS A 387 -28.75 1.78 -1.98
N ASP A 388 -28.69 0.53 -2.40
CA ASP A 388 -29.86 -0.35 -2.55
C ASP A 388 -29.61 -1.63 -1.72
N PRO A 389 -30.37 -1.85 -0.64
CA PRO A 389 -30.28 -3.07 0.18
C PRO A 389 -30.49 -4.38 -0.60
N SER A 390 -31.07 -4.33 -1.81
CA SER A 390 -31.19 -5.50 -2.69
C SER A 390 -29.95 -5.76 -3.56
N CYS A 391 -28.98 -4.84 -3.58
CA CYS A 391 -27.73 -4.94 -4.34
C CYS A 391 -26.53 -4.91 -3.37
N MET A 392 -26.13 -6.09 -2.90
CA MET A 392 -25.08 -6.26 -1.88
C MET A 392 -23.81 -6.97 -2.40
N LYS A 393 -23.64 -7.05 -3.72
CA LYS A 393 -22.44 -7.64 -4.36
C LYS A 393 -21.42 -6.56 -4.76
N ALA A 394 -20.18 -6.96 -5.03
CA ALA A 394 -19.22 -6.07 -5.67
C ALA A 394 -19.78 -5.49 -6.99
N GLY A 395 -19.46 -4.23 -7.28
CA GLY A 395 -20.01 -3.45 -8.37
C GLY A 395 -21.41 -2.86 -8.11
N CYS A 396 -21.99 -3.04 -6.92
CA CYS A 396 -23.22 -2.34 -6.53
C CYS A 396 -22.93 -0.91 -6.06
N PRO A 397 -23.86 0.04 -6.25
CA PRO A 397 -23.64 1.43 -5.90
C PRO A 397 -23.65 1.66 -4.38
N PHE A 398 -22.79 2.55 -3.89
CA PHE A 398 -22.76 3.02 -2.50
C PHE A 398 -23.14 4.50 -2.36
N THR A 399 -23.39 4.94 -1.13
CA THR A 399 -23.72 6.33 -0.78
C THR A 399 -22.66 7.01 0.08
N SER A 400 -21.99 6.25 0.95
CA SER A 400 -20.90 6.70 1.80
C SER A 400 -20.03 5.50 2.22
N GLY A 401 -19.03 5.73 3.07
CA GLY A 401 -18.43 4.65 3.85
C GLY A 401 -19.47 3.96 4.74
N ALA A 402 -19.20 2.71 5.12
CA ALA A 402 -19.95 2.06 6.19
C ALA A 402 -19.74 2.82 7.51
N ASN A 403 -20.58 2.56 8.50
CA ASN A 403 -20.38 3.08 9.85
C ASN A 403 -18.99 2.69 10.35
N GLY A 404 -18.31 3.61 11.04
CA GLY A 404 -17.04 3.30 11.69
C GLY A 404 -17.24 2.22 12.74
N GLY A 405 -16.27 1.31 12.85
CA GLY A 405 -16.31 0.28 13.87
C GLY A 405 -16.02 0.83 15.26
N ASP A 406 -16.25 0.00 16.28
CA ASP A 406 -16.14 0.38 17.69
C ASP A 406 -14.69 0.76 18.08
N CYS A 407 -13.69 0.22 17.39
CA CYS A 407 -12.26 0.47 17.63
C CYS A 407 -11.70 1.54 16.68
N THR A 408 -11.84 1.33 15.37
CA THR A 408 -11.23 2.20 14.35
C THR A 408 -11.93 3.54 14.26
N GLY A 409 -13.21 3.61 14.63
CA GLY A 409 -14.03 4.83 14.67
C GLY A 409 -14.17 5.56 13.33
N THR A 410 -13.67 4.98 12.23
CA THR A 410 -13.45 5.67 10.96
C THR A 410 -14.42 5.14 9.91
N PRO A 411 -15.40 5.94 9.45
CA PRO A 411 -16.31 5.50 8.41
C PRO A 411 -15.59 5.05 7.14
N GLY A 412 -15.96 3.88 6.62
CA GLY A 412 -15.38 3.31 5.40
C GLY A 412 -14.13 2.44 5.60
N VAL A 413 -13.71 2.22 6.84
CA VAL A 413 -12.63 1.29 7.23
C VAL A 413 -13.09 0.46 8.41
N LEU A 414 -12.72 -0.82 8.43
CA LEU A 414 -12.90 -1.70 9.59
C LEU A 414 -11.66 -2.56 9.77
N SER A 415 -11.20 -2.75 11.00
CA SER A 415 -10.09 -3.69 11.30
C SER A 415 -10.53 -5.14 11.07
N ALA A 416 -9.58 -6.06 10.89
CA ALA A 416 -9.89 -7.49 10.82
C ALA A 416 -10.65 -7.98 12.07
N GLY A 417 -10.25 -7.53 13.26
CA GLY A 417 -10.96 -7.85 14.51
C GLY A 417 -12.40 -7.33 14.54
N GLU A 418 -12.66 -6.11 14.05
CA GLU A 418 -14.03 -5.58 13.94
C GLU A 418 -14.88 -6.37 12.95
N ILE A 419 -14.29 -6.78 11.83
CA ILE A 419 -14.99 -7.57 10.81
C ILE A 419 -15.32 -8.96 11.36
N ASN A 420 -14.39 -9.61 12.06
CA ASN A 420 -14.65 -10.87 12.76
C ASN A 420 -15.79 -10.73 13.78
N ALA A 421 -15.79 -9.68 14.60
CA ALA A 421 -16.88 -9.42 15.55
C ALA A 421 -18.24 -9.22 14.85
N ILE A 422 -18.26 -8.60 13.66
CA ILE A 422 -19.48 -8.46 12.84
C ILE A 422 -19.94 -9.83 12.31
N ILE A 423 -19.01 -10.68 11.87
CA ILE A 423 -19.30 -12.05 11.43
C ILE A 423 -19.90 -12.88 12.58
N GLU A 424 -19.31 -12.81 13.77
CA GLU A 424 -19.79 -13.52 14.97
C GLU A 424 -21.20 -13.09 15.40
N LYS A 425 -21.56 -11.82 15.16
CA LYS A 425 -22.91 -11.28 15.37
C LYS A 425 -23.93 -11.74 14.32
N GLY A 426 -23.53 -12.56 13.35
CA GLY A 426 -24.42 -13.18 12.36
C GLY A 426 -24.47 -12.48 11.00
N ALA A 427 -23.43 -11.72 10.64
CA ALA A 427 -23.33 -11.14 9.30
C ALA A 427 -23.24 -12.21 8.20
N THR A 428 -23.64 -11.83 6.98
CA THR A 428 -23.52 -12.73 5.82
C THR A 428 -22.15 -12.59 5.20
N VAL A 429 -21.48 -13.70 4.94
CA VAL A 429 -20.15 -13.76 4.31
C VAL A 429 -20.25 -14.43 2.95
N THR A 430 -19.70 -13.80 1.92
CA THR A 430 -19.57 -14.35 0.57
C THR A 430 -18.10 -14.37 0.17
N PHE A 431 -17.65 -15.44 -0.45
CA PHE A 431 -16.30 -15.55 -1.01
C PHE A 431 -16.34 -15.28 -2.52
N ASP A 432 -15.51 -14.36 -2.99
CA ASP A 432 -15.24 -14.18 -4.42
C ASP A 432 -13.93 -14.90 -4.79
N PRO A 433 -14.01 -16.05 -5.50
CA PRO A 433 -12.82 -16.84 -5.83
C PRO A 433 -11.95 -16.22 -6.92
N VAL A 434 -12.49 -15.31 -7.74
CA VAL A 434 -11.72 -14.64 -8.80
C VAL A 434 -10.91 -13.51 -8.21
N ALA A 435 -11.54 -12.68 -7.38
CA ALA A 435 -10.85 -11.60 -6.67
C ALA A 435 -10.05 -12.11 -5.47
N ALA A 436 -10.26 -13.35 -5.03
CA ALA A 436 -9.70 -13.93 -3.81
C ALA A 436 -9.89 -13.01 -2.60
N VAL A 437 -11.15 -12.63 -2.33
CA VAL A 437 -11.55 -11.76 -1.22
C VAL A 437 -12.84 -12.27 -0.58
N LYS A 438 -13.06 -11.88 0.68
CA LYS A 438 -14.36 -12.07 1.35
C LYS A 438 -15.13 -10.75 1.34
N VAL A 439 -16.42 -10.86 1.09
CA VAL A 439 -17.39 -9.77 1.21
C VAL A 439 -18.31 -10.08 2.37
N VAL A 440 -18.38 -9.17 3.35
CA VAL A 440 -19.25 -9.29 4.52
C VAL A 440 -20.32 -8.21 4.46
N THR A 441 -21.56 -8.59 4.72
CA THR A 441 -22.71 -7.68 4.67
C THR A 441 -23.58 -7.82 5.91
N TRP A 442 -23.97 -6.68 6.50
CA TRP A 442 -24.75 -6.61 7.74
C TRP A 442 -25.71 -5.41 7.72
N ASP A 443 -26.57 -5.31 8.75
CA ASP A 443 -27.49 -4.18 8.99
C ASP A 443 -28.27 -3.70 7.75
N SER A 444 -28.67 -4.64 6.90
CA SER A 444 -29.39 -4.45 5.62
C SER A 444 -28.65 -3.71 4.50
N ASN A 445 -27.69 -2.82 4.79
CA ASN A 445 -27.03 -2.01 3.78
C ASN A 445 -25.54 -1.74 4.04
N GLN A 446 -24.93 -2.39 5.03
CA GLN A 446 -23.51 -2.26 5.28
C GLN A 446 -22.75 -3.37 4.56
N TRP A 447 -21.60 -3.03 4.00
CA TRP A 447 -20.79 -3.90 3.16
C TRP A 447 -19.31 -3.66 3.44
N VAL A 448 -18.50 -4.71 3.48
CA VAL A 448 -17.04 -4.62 3.57
C VAL A 448 -16.40 -5.71 2.72
N SER A 449 -15.36 -5.35 1.97
CA SER A 449 -14.42 -6.32 1.38
C SER A 449 -13.18 -6.39 2.24
N TRP A 450 -12.70 -7.59 2.51
CA TRP A 450 -11.51 -7.81 3.32
C TRP A 450 -10.87 -9.16 3.01
N ASP A 451 -9.72 -9.40 3.65
CA ASP A 451 -9.04 -10.68 3.64
C ASP A 451 -9.25 -11.46 4.93
N GLY A 452 -9.87 -12.64 4.83
CA GLY A 452 -9.90 -13.62 5.92
C GLY A 452 -8.83 -14.70 5.73
N ALA A 453 -8.72 -15.65 6.67
CA ALA A 453 -7.71 -16.71 6.63
C ALA A 453 -7.59 -17.43 5.26
N GLU A 454 -8.72 -17.83 4.67
CA GLU A 454 -8.77 -18.50 3.37
C GLU A 454 -8.19 -17.66 2.22
N THR A 455 -8.50 -16.35 2.17
CA THR A 455 -8.04 -15.48 1.08
C THR A 455 -6.60 -15.02 1.29
N LEU A 456 -6.20 -14.85 2.55
CA LEU A 456 -4.82 -14.60 2.94
C LEU A 456 -3.91 -15.73 2.46
N LYS A 457 -4.30 -16.98 2.71
CA LYS A 457 -3.59 -18.16 2.20
C LYS A 457 -3.46 -18.15 0.68
N LEU A 458 -4.53 -17.86 -0.05
CA LEU A 458 -4.49 -17.77 -1.52
C LEU A 458 -3.51 -16.70 -2.00
N LYS A 459 -3.40 -15.58 -1.28
CA LYS A 459 -2.47 -14.47 -1.60
C LYS A 459 -1.02 -14.82 -1.27
N ILE A 460 -0.77 -15.53 -0.17
CA ILE A 460 0.56 -16.07 0.15
C ILE A 460 0.99 -17.08 -0.91
N GLU A 461 0.11 -18.01 -1.29
CA GLU A 461 0.38 -18.96 -2.39
C GLU A 461 0.63 -18.23 -3.72
N TYR A 462 -0.11 -17.16 -3.99
CA TYR A 462 0.09 -16.33 -5.17
C TYR A 462 1.46 -15.65 -5.18
N ALA A 463 1.91 -15.10 -4.04
CA ALA A 463 3.23 -14.51 -3.87
C ALA A 463 4.33 -15.55 -4.13
N ASN A 464 4.18 -16.74 -3.54
CA ASN A 464 5.11 -17.86 -3.71
C ASN A 464 5.21 -18.31 -5.17
N LYS A 465 4.07 -18.46 -5.85
CA LYS A 465 4.01 -18.84 -7.29
C LYS A 465 4.75 -17.85 -8.19
N ARG A 466 4.88 -16.59 -7.76
CA ARG A 466 5.57 -15.50 -8.46
C ARG A 466 6.99 -15.25 -7.98
N CYS A 467 7.50 -16.09 -7.08
CA CYS A 467 8.84 -15.94 -6.51
C CYS A 467 9.07 -14.54 -5.90
N LEU A 468 8.04 -13.97 -5.27
CA LEU A 468 8.18 -12.70 -4.56
C LEU A 468 9.14 -12.87 -3.38
N GLY A 469 9.85 -11.80 -3.03
CA GLY A 469 10.78 -11.77 -1.90
C GLY A 469 10.10 -12.03 -0.56
N GLY A 470 8.81 -11.69 -0.42
CA GLY A 470 8.06 -11.92 0.80
C GLY A 470 6.65 -11.36 0.81
N THR A 471 6.10 -11.23 2.01
CA THR A 471 4.82 -10.58 2.30
C THR A 471 4.97 -9.61 3.47
N MET A 472 4.27 -8.47 3.40
CA MET A 472 4.18 -7.44 4.43
C MET A 472 2.73 -7.33 4.91
N VAL A 473 2.53 -6.97 6.18
CA VAL A 473 1.20 -6.79 6.77
C VAL A 473 0.98 -5.34 7.19
N TRP A 474 -0.19 -4.80 6.81
CA TRP A 474 -0.72 -3.53 7.28
C TRP A 474 -2.11 -3.72 7.90
N ALA A 475 -2.30 -3.56 9.20
CA ALA A 475 -1.28 -3.45 10.24
C ALA A 475 -1.55 -4.50 11.31
N ILE A 476 -0.51 -4.85 12.07
CA ILE A 476 -0.58 -5.96 13.04
C ILE A 476 -1.61 -5.69 14.15
N ASP A 477 -1.76 -4.44 14.56
CA ASP A 477 -2.70 -3.97 15.58
C ASP A 477 -4.17 -4.04 15.15
N LEU A 478 -4.45 -4.33 13.87
CA LEU A 478 -5.80 -4.44 13.32
C LEU A 478 -6.35 -5.88 13.36
N ASP A 479 -5.53 -6.85 13.74
CA ASP A 479 -5.89 -8.26 13.85
C ASP A 479 -6.23 -8.66 15.29
N ASP A 480 -7.12 -9.64 15.43
CA ASP A 480 -7.53 -10.23 16.71
C ASP A 480 -6.76 -11.53 17.03
N GLY A 481 -5.69 -11.79 16.26
CA GLY A 481 -4.90 -13.01 16.31
C GLY A 481 -5.20 -13.99 15.18
N THR A 482 -6.37 -13.89 14.56
CA THR A 482 -6.83 -14.90 13.59
C THR A 482 -6.03 -14.88 12.29
N LEU A 483 -5.69 -13.70 11.77
CA LEU A 483 -4.95 -13.59 10.51
C LEU A 483 -3.47 -13.88 10.70
N ILE A 484 -2.90 -13.48 11.83
CA ILE A 484 -1.50 -13.70 12.12
C ILE A 484 -1.18 -15.17 12.42
N GLU A 485 -2.08 -15.90 13.09
CA GLU A 485 -1.95 -17.35 13.26
C GLU A 485 -1.96 -18.08 11.91
N GLU A 486 -2.85 -17.67 11.00
CA GLU A 486 -2.91 -18.21 9.64
C GLU A 486 -1.64 -17.87 8.84
N LEU A 487 -1.12 -16.65 8.98
CA LEU A 487 0.15 -16.24 8.36
C LEU A 487 1.30 -17.11 8.88
N GLY A 488 1.45 -17.24 10.19
CA GLY A 488 2.48 -18.08 10.81
C GLY A 488 2.39 -19.56 10.39
N GLY A 489 1.17 -20.10 10.38
CA GLY A 489 0.90 -21.47 9.96
C GLY A 489 1.24 -21.75 8.49
N ASN A 490 0.88 -20.85 7.57
CA ASN A 490 1.20 -21.00 6.14
C ASN A 490 2.69 -20.81 5.83
N LEU A 491 3.41 -20.10 6.70
CA LEU A 491 4.85 -19.85 6.58
C LEU A 491 5.70 -20.89 7.34
N ASN A 492 5.07 -21.89 7.95
CA ASN A 492 5.72 -22.92 8.77
C ASN A 492 6.59 -22.33 9.90
N ARG A 493 6.16 -21.21 10.49
CA ARG A 493 6.82 -20.53 11.61
C ARG A 493 6.14 -20.85 12.93
N THR A 494 6.94 -21.06 13.97
CA THR A 494 6.45 -21.32 15.32
C THR A 494 6.55 -20.07 16.17
N ILE A 495 5.54 -19.83 17.02
CA ILE A 495 5.58 -18.77 18.03
C ILE A 495 6.78 -19.01 18.95
N GLU A 496 7.59 -17.98 19.17
CA GLU A 496 8.52 -17.99 20.30
C GLU A 496 7.72 -17.61 21.55
N MET A 497 7.42 -18.60 22.40
CA MET A 497 6.76 -18.32 23.69
C MET A 497 7.71 -17.49 24.55
N THR A 498 7.55 -16.17 24.55
CA THR A 498 8.27 -15.30 25.46
C THR A 498 7.59 -15.35 26.81
N PHE A 499 8.11 -16.18 27.71
CA PHE A 499 7.76 -16.08 29.12
C PHE A 499 8.22 -14.69 29.61
N ASN A 500 7.27 -13.79 29.87
CA ASN A 500 7.52 -12.72 30.83
C ASN A 500 7.70 -13.41 32.18
N LEU A 501 8.93 -13.82 32.51
CA LEU A 501 9.29 -14.11 33.88
C LEU A 501 9.12 -12.79 34.63
N ASN A 502 7.94 -12.54 35.17
CA ASN A 502 7.78 -11.58 36.24
C ASN A 502 8.49 -12.21 37.45
N PRO A 503 9.65 -11.70 37.88
CA PRO A 503 10.34 -12.29 39.03
C PRO A 503 9.49 -12.23 40.32
N ALA A 504 8.43 -11.40 40.34
CA ALA A 504 7.47 -11.33 41.45
C ALA A 504 6.31 -12.35 41.35
N ALA A 505 6.17 -13.08 40.24
CA ALA A 505 5.09 -14.03 40.02
C ALA A 505 5.55 -15.50 40.00
N VAL A 506 6.81 -15.78 40.32
CA VAL A 506 7.24 -17.16 40.60
C VAL A 506 6.61 -17.54 41.94
N PRO A 507 5.65 -18.48 41.99
CA PRO A 507 5.17 -19.00 43.27
C PRO A 507 6.37 -19.54 44.03
N ASP A 508 6.43 -19.32 45.33
CA ASP A 508 7.49 -19.83 46.21
C ASP A 508 7.42 -21.37 46.22
N TRP A 509 7.93 -22.00 45.16
CA TRP A 509 8.09 -23.43 45.07
C TRP A 509 9.23 -23.76 46.00
N ASN A 510 9.00 -24.65 46.97
CA ASN A 510 10.05 -25.17 47.85
C ASN A 510 11.23 -25.68 47.00
N TRP A 511 12.24 -24.83 46.84
CA TRP A 511 13.49 -25.17 46.19
C TRP A 511 14.17 -26.26 47.03
N PRO A 512 14.64 -27.36 46.41
CA PRO A 512 15.48 -28.32 47.11
C PRO A 512 16.67 -27.58 47.72
N GLU A 513 16.97 -27.82 49.00
CA GLU A 513 18.13 -27.21 49.67
C GLU A 513 19.40 -27.49 48.85
N GLY A 514 20.07 -26.43 48.37
CA GLY A 514 21.39 -26.52 47.74
C GLY A 514 21.55 -25.90 46.35
N LEU A 515 20.54 -25.24 45.77
CA LEU A 515 20.71 -24.49 44.52
C LEU A 515 20.82 -22.98 44.82
N ASP A 516 21.97 -22.40 44.45
CA ASP A 516 22.22 -20.96 44.53
C ASP A 516 21.46 -20.23 43.42
N LYS A 517 20.84 -19.10 43.76
CA LYS A 517 20.01 -18.31 42.84
C LYS A 517 20.85 -17.42 41.91
N ASP A 518 22.13 -17.24 42.20
CA ASP A 518 23.02 -16.34 41.47
C ASP A 518 23.80 -17.05 40.33
N GLU A 519 23.58 -18.34 40.08
CA GLU A 519 24.15 -19.09 38.94
C GLU A 519 23.20 -19.25 37.73
N LEU A 520 22.05 -18.56 37.73
CA LEU A 520 21.11 -18.43 36.60
C LEU A 520 21.00 -16.96 36.19
#